data_AF-A0A2S1H2K3-F1
#
_entry.id   AF-A0A2S1H2K3-F1
#
_cell.length_a   1.000
_cell.length_b   1.000
_cell.length_c   1.000
_cell.angle_alpha   90.00
_cell.angle_beta   90.00
_cell.angle_gamma   90.00
#
_symmetry.space_group_name_H-M   'P 1'
#
loop_
_entity.id
_entity.type
_entity.pdbx_description
1 polymer ?
#
loop_
_entity_poly.entity_id
_entity_poly.type
_entity_poly.pdbx_seq_one_letter_code
_entity_poly.pdbx_strand_id
1 'polypeptide(L)'
;MARKLDDVLGELTPDQIKAAHLLFENDIAEPKARRSYGELSTELGVTERTLYNWRKLDTMLEYKVVMTDMYTKEHRARIMRAVMREAELGNASMAKLFMQNQSMLVDRSEIEVKSERVDEGEVMAQLERFKSKW
;
A
#
# COMPACT_ATOMS: atom_id res chain seq x y z
N MET A 1 -2.08 2.82 10.60
CA MET A 1 -0.87 3.66 10.74
C MET A 1 0.27 2.69 11.04
N ALA A 2 1.39 2.75 10.32
CA ALA A 2 2.50 1.82 10.59
C ALA A 2 2.99 2.01 12.04
N ARG A 3 3.26 0.90 12.74
CA ARG A 3 3.83 0.92 14.10
C ARG A 3 5.20 1.59 14.08
N LYS A 4 5.67 2.10 15.22
CA LYS A 4 7.04 2.61 15.29
C LYS A 4 8.03 1.45 15.22
N LEU A 5 9.20 1.70 14.63
CA LEU A 5 10.24 0.66 14.47
C LEU A 5 10.65 0.06 15.82
N ASP A 6 10.83 0.90 16.85
CA ASP A 6 11.23 0.47 18.18
C ASP A 6 10.24 -0.52 18.82
N ASP A 7 8.93 -0.31 18.60
CA ASP A 7 7.87 -1.20 19.11
C ASP A 7 7.97 -2.58 18.46
N VAL A 8 8.23 -2.61 17.14
CA VAL A 8 8.39 -3.86 16.37
C VAL A 8 9.68 -4.57 16.77
N LEU A 9 10.78 -3.84 16.97
CA LEU A 9 12.06 -4.40 17.39
C LEU A 9 11.99 -5.01 18.81
N GLY A 10 11.19 -4.44 19.71
CA GLY A 10 11.01 -4.95 21.07
C GLY A 10 10.34 -6.33 21.14
N GLU A 11 9.65 -6.76 20.08
CA GLU A 11 8.97 -8.06 19.98
C GLU A 11 9.83 -9.15 19.31
N LEU A 12 10.95 -8.78 18.69
CA LEU A 12 11.82 -9.69 17.96
C LEU A 12 13.06 -10.06 18.79
N THR A 13 13.52 -11.30 18.66
CA THR A 13 14.84 -11.68 19.17
C THR A 13 15.96 -11.05 18.34
N PRO A 14 17.19 -10.92 18.86
CA PRO A 14 18.32 -10.39 18.08
C PRO A 14 18.54 -11.10 16.74
N ASP A 15 18.39 -12.43 16.71
CA ASP A 15 18.53 -13.21 15.48
C ASP A 15 17.40 -12.94 14.49
N GLN A 16 16.17 -12.74 14.99
CA GLN A 16 15.03 -12.37 14.16
C GLN A 16 15.16 -10.96 13.60
N ILE A 17 15.71 -10.01 14.37
CA ILE A 17 16.01 -8.66 13.88
C ILE A 17 17.03 -8.74 12.73
N LYS A 18 18.11 -9.49 12.91
CA LYS A 18 19.11 -9.71 11.86
C LYS A 18 18.48 -10.35 10.62
N ALA A 19 17.63 -11.36 10.82
CA ALA A 19 16.91 -12.01 9.73
C ALA A 19 15.94 -11.06 9.02
N ALA A 20 15.20 -10.24 9.76
CA ALA A 20 14.26 -9.27 9.20
C ALA A 20 14.99 -8.25 8.32
N HIS A 21 16.15 -7.78 8.77
CA HIS A 21 16.99 -6.86 8.02
C HIS A 21 17.52 -7.49 6.73
N LEU A 22 18.14 -8.68 6.81
CA LEU A 22 18.64 -9.40 5.63
C LEU A 22 17.55 -9.72 4.62
N LEU A 23 16.36 -10.10 5.10
CA LEU A 23 15.20 -10.36 4.24
C LEU A 23 14.72 -9.08 3.55
N PHE A 24 14.71 -7.95 4.24
CA PHE A 24 14.36 -6.67 3.65
C PHE A 24 15.37 -6.23 2.58
N GLU A 25 16.67 -6.30 2.89
CA GLU A 25 17.75 -6.02 1.92
C GLU A 25 17.61 -6.89 0.67
N ASN A 26 17.29 -8.17 0.85
CA ASN A 26 17.11 -9.09 -0.25
C ASN A 26 15.88 -8.75 -1.12
N ASP A 27 14.81 -8.22 -0.54
CA ASP A 27 13.60 -7.83 -1.27
C ASP A 27 13.86 -6.61 -2.19
N ILE A 28 14.62 -5.62 -1.69
CA ILE A 28 14.94 -4.39 -2.44
C ILE A 28 16.12 -4.55 -3.41
N ALA A 29 16.91 -5.63 -3.29
CA ALA A 29 18.00 -5.94 -4.19
C ALA A 29 17.50 -6.22 -5.62
N GLU A 30 18.35 -5.90 -6.60
CA GLU A 30 18.10 -6.24 -8.00
C GLU A 30 17.92 -7.76 -8.17
N PRO A 31 17.05 -8.23 -9.09
CA PRO A 31 16.72 -9.65 -9.21
C PRO A 31 17.93 -10.59 -9.32
N LYS A 32 19.01 -10.15 -9.97
CA LYS A 32 20.24 -10.94 -10.13
C LYS A 32 21.12 -10.99 -8.88
N ALA A 33 20.95 -10.05 -7.96
CA ALA A 33 21.68 -9.95 -6.70
C ALA A 33 20.92 -10.57 -5.52
N ARG A 34 19.69 -11.06 -5.73
CA ARG A 34 18.89 -11.69 -4.69
C ARG A 34 19.48 -13.04 -4.31
N ARG A 35 19.71 -13.20 -3.01
CA ARG A 35 20.12 -14.45 -2.35
C ARG A 35 18.90 -15.36 -2.16
N SER A 36 19.14 -16.66 -2.25
CA SER A 36 18.18 -17.70 -1.89
C SER A 36 17.95 -17.77 -0.37
N TYR A 37 16.83 -18.35 0.05
CA TYR A 37 16.58 -18.53 1.49
C TYR A 37 17.58 -19.49 2.16
N GLY A 38 18.15 -20.44 1.42
CA GLY A 38 19.20 -21.33 1.92
C GLY A 38 20.52 -20.60 2.19
N GLU A 39 20.91 -19.68 1.30
CA GLU A 39 22.08 -18.81 1.53
C GLU A 39 21.85 -17.89 2.73
N LEU A 40 20.68 -17.27 2.81
CA LEU A 40 20.31 -16.40 3.94
C LEU A 40 20.28 -17.17 5.27
N SER A 41 19.70 -18.37 5.30
CA SER A 41 19.68 -19.18 6.53
C SER A 41 21.07 -19.63 6.96
N THR A 42 21.95 -19.92 5.98
CA THR A 42 23.36 -20.27 6.24
C THR A 42 24.11 -19.10 6.87
N GLU A 43 23.94 -17.89 6.35
CA GLU A 43 24.53 -16.66 6.90
C GLU A 43 24.00 -16.31 8.29
N LEU A 44 22.74 -16.64 8.56
CA LEU A 44 22.10 -16.48 9.86
C LEU A 44 22.47 -17.59 10.86
N GLY A 45 23.09 -18.68 10.42
CA GLY A 45 23.38 -19.83 11.28
C GLY A 45 22.13 -20.60 11.75
N VAL A 46 21.04 -20.54 10.98
CA VAL A 46 19.78 -21.21 11.30
C VAL A 46 19.37 -22.17 10.19
N THR A 47 18.43 -23.07 10.48
CA THR A 47 17.85 -23.93 9.44
C THR A 47 16.92 -23.13 8.53
N GLU A 48 16.79 -23.55 7.26
CA GLU A 48 15.78 -22.98 6.35
C GLU A 48 14.37 -23.06 6.92
N ARG A 49 14.06 -24.13 7.68
CA ARG A 49 12.77 -24.30 8.36
C ARG A 49 12.54 -23.22 9.42
N THR A 50 13.58 -22.87 10.18
CA THR A 50 13.52 -21.79 11.18
C THR A 50 13.23 -20.45 10.50
N LEU A 51 13.99 -20.12 9.44
CA LEU A 51 13.79 -18.88 8.68
C LEU A 51 12.39 -18.84 8.04
N TYR A 52 11.91 -19.96 7.50
CA TYR A 52 10.56 -20.09 6.97
C TYR A 52 9.48 -19.81 8.02
N ASN A 53 9.65 -20.33 9.24
CA ASN A 53 8.71 -20.09 10.33
C ASN A 53 8.73 -18.62 10.76
N TRP A 54 9.90 -17.99 10.88
CA TRP A 54 10.01 -16.57 11.21
C TRP A 54 9.34 -15.68 10.18
N ARG A 55 9.50 -15.96 8.89
CA ARG A 55 8.84 -15.20 7.81
C ARG A 55 7.31 -15.17 7.89
N LYS A 56 6.68 -16.04 8.69
CA LYS A 56 5.23 -16.07 8.91
C LYS A 56 4.78 -15.27 10.13
N LEU A 57 5.71 -14.74 10.93
CA LEU A 57 5.37 -13.92 12.09
C LEU A 57 4.87 -12.56 11.62
N ASP A 58 3.78 -12.08 12.20
CA ASP A 58 3.22 -10.76 11.86
C ASP A 58 4.24 -9.65 12.13
N THR A 59 4.98 -9.71 13.24
CA THR A 59 6.04 -8.75 13.59
C THR A 59 7.14 -8.67 12.51
N MET A 60 7.43 -9.77 11.80
CA MET A 60 8.40 -9.76 10.69
C MET A 60 7.86 -9.05 9.45
N LEU A 61 6.55 -9.16 9.18
CA LEU A 61 5.89 -8.39 8.13
C LEU A 61 5.81 -6.91 8.50
N GLU A 62 5.46 -6.60 9.75
CA GLU A 62 5.42 -5.23 10.26
C GLU A 62 6.77 -4.54 10.13
N TYR A 63 7.88 -5.23 10.46
CA TYR A 63 9.22 -4.71 10.24
C TYR A 63 9.44 -4.29 8.78
N LYS A 64 9.08 -5.16 7.82
CA LYS A 64 9.23 -4.87 6.39
C LYS A 64 8.39 -3.68 5.95
N VAL A 65 7.17 -3.54 6.48
CA VAL A 65 6.30 -2.39 6.17
C VAL A 65 6.95 -1.08 6.64
N VAL A 66 7.42 -1.04 7.89
CA VAL A 66 8.08 0.14 8.46
C VAL A 66 9.35 0.49 7.68
N MET A 67 10.18 -0.50 7.37
CA MET A 67 11.40 -0.30 6.59
C MET A 67 11.11 0.15 5.15
N THR A 68 10.06 -0.37 4.52
CA THR A 68 9.63 0.06 3.19
C THR A 68 9.22 1.53 3.21
N ASP A 69 8.42 1.95 4.20
CA ASP A 69 8.03 3.36 4.35
C ASP A 69 9.24 4.27 4.53
N MET A 70 10.22 3.87 5.35
CA MET A 70 11.47 4.61 5.54
C MET A 70 12.28 4.69 4.25
N TYR A 71 12.47 3.56 3.57
CA TYR A 71 13.22 3.46 2.33
C TYR A 71 12.59 4.30 1.21
N THR A 72 11.27 4.23 1.04
CA THR A 72 10.53 5.05 0.07
C THR A 72 10.65 6.54 0.38
N LYS A 73 10.59 6.95 1.66
CA LYS A 73 10.80 8.35 2.06
C LYS A 73 12.19 8.85 1.68
N GLU A 74 13.22 8.06 1.97
CA GLU A 74 14.60 8.38 1.61
C GLU A 74 14.80 8.47 0.09
N HIS A 75 14.15 7.57 -0.66
CA HIS A 75 14.32 7.46 -2.10
C HIS A 75 13.33 8.35 -2.89
N ARG A 76 12.42 9.06 -2.21
CA ARG A 76 11.35 9.85 -2.82
C ARG A 76 11.85 10.84 -3.88
N ALA A 77 12.95 11.53 -3.61
CA ALA A 77 13.52 12.49 -4.55
C ALA A 77 14.07 11.80 -5.82
N ARG A 78 14.68 10.62 -5.68
CA ARG A 78 15.16 9.82 -6.83
C ARG A 78 14.01 9.29 -7.66
N ILE A 79 12.95 8.80 -7.03
CA ILE A 79 11.72 8.36 -7.69
C ILE A 79 11.08 9.53 -8.46
N MET A 80 10.92 10.69 -7.81
CA MET A 80 10.33 11.87 -8.46
C MET A 80 11.15 12.34 -9.66
N ARG A 81 12.48 12.35 -9.54
CA ARG A 81 13.37 12.66 -10.67
C ARG A 81 13.16 11.72 -11.86
N ALA A 82 13.01 10.42 -11.60
CA ALA A 82 12.75 9.44 -12.66
C ALA A 82 11.41 9.70 -13.36
N VAL A 83 10.35 9.97 -12.59
CA VAL A 83 9.03 10.33 -13.14
C VAL A 83 9.12 11.58 -14.01
N MET A 84 9.76 12.65 -13.53
CA MET A 84 9.93 13.89 -14.29
C MET A 84 10.73 13.67 -15.57
N ARG A 85 11.85 12.94 -15.51
CA ARG A 85 12.67 12.63 -16.68
C ARG A 85 11.88 11.90 -17.77
N GLU A 86 11.13 10.87 -17.40
CA GLU A 86 10.31 10.12 -18.37
C GLU A 86 9.19 10.99 -18.96
N ALA A 87 8.58 11.85 -18.15
CA ALA A 87 7.59 12.81 -18.62
C ALA A 87 8.18 13.80 -19.65
N GLU A 88 9.37 14.34 -19.39
CA GLU A 88 10.11 15.23 -20.31
C GLU A 88 10.47 14.54 -21.63
N LEU A 89 10.71 13.22 -21.61
CA LEU A 89 10.96 12.41 -22.81
C LEU A 89 9.69 12.08 -23.61
N GLY A 90 8.51 12.57 -23.18
CA GLY A 90 7.24 12.39 -23.88
C GLY A 90 6.39 11.22 -23.38
N ASN A 91 6.73 10.60 -22.24
CA ASN A 91 5.87 9.58 -21.63
C ASN A 91 4.64 10.24 -20.96
N ALA A 92 3.54 10.33 -21.71
CA ALA A 92 2.31 10.97 -21.26
C ALA A 92 1.73 10.38 -19.95
N SER A 93 1.91 9.08 -19.72
CA SER A 93 1.47 8.42 -18.48
C SER A 93 2.26 8.92 -17.27
N MET A 94 3.57 9.16 -17.41
CA MET A 94 4.41 9.72 -16.33
C MET A 94 4.09 11.20 -16.09
N ALA A 95 3.83 11.97 -17.15
CA ALA A 95 3.36 13.35 -17.02
C ALA A 95 2.03 13.41 -16.27
N LYS A 96 1.07 12.55 -16.62
CA LYS A 96 -0.21 12.41 -15.91
C LYS A 96 0.00 12.07 -14.44
N LEU A 97 0.85 11.08 -14.14
CA LEU A 97 1.15 10.67 -12.76
C LEU A 97 1.75 11.81 -11.93
N PHE A 98 2.66 12.59 -12.52
CA PHE A 98 3.22 13.77 -11.88
C PHE A 98 2.14 14.82 -11.57
N MET A 99 1.29 15.14 -12.55
CA MET A 99 0.19 16.10 -12.39
C MET A 99 -0.83 15.63 -11.34
N GLN A 100 -1.13 14.33 -11.29
CA GLN A 100 -1.97 13.74 -10.24
C GLN A 100 -1.35 13.89 -8.85
N ASN A 101 -0.05 13.61 -8.71
CA ASN A 101 0.66 13.77 -7.44
C ASN A 101 0.68 15.23 -6.95
N GLN A 102 0.59 16.21 -7.85
CA GLN A 102 0.48 17.64 -7.53
C GLN A 102 -0.98 18.14 -7.44
N SER A 103 -1.96 17.23 -7.49
CA SER A 103 -3.40 17.56 -7.47
C SER A 103 -3.84 18.53 -8.56
N MET A 104 -3.19 18.47 -9.73
CA MET A 104 -3.48 19.35 -10.87
C MET A 104 -4.60 18.83 -11.78
N LEU A 105 -4.99 17.56 -11.63
CA LEU A 105 -6.05 16.97 -12.46
C LEU A 105 -7.41 17.11 -11.76
N VAL A 106 -8.39 17.57 -12.53
CA VAL A 106 -9.79 17.67 -12.10
C VAL A 106 -10.60 16.65 -12.88
N ASP A 107 -11.22 15.71 -12.16
CA ASP A 107 -12.18 14.78 -12.75
C ASP A 107 -13.56 15.45 -12.77
N ARG A 108 -14.05 15.79 -13.96
CA ARG A 108 -15.41 16.30 -14.16
C ARG A 108 -16.33 15.14 -14.52
N SER A 109 -17.34 14.88 -13.69
CA SER A 109 -18.45 13.98 -14.01
C SER A 109 -19.75 14.78 -14.11
N GLU A 110 -20.50 14.56 -15.19
CA GLU A 110 -21.85 15.09 -15.33
C GLU A 110 -22.83 14.03 -14.82
N ILE A 111 -23.42 14.29 -13.65
CA ILE A 111 -24.40 13.39 -13.04
C ILE A 111 -25.77 13.86 -13.49
N GLU A 112 -26.35 13.13 -14.45
CA GLU A 112 -27.76 13.32 -14.82
C GLU A 112 -28.63 12.64 -13.75
N VAL A 113 -29.12 13.42 -12.79
CA VAL A 113 -30.12 12.94 -11.84
C VAL A 113 -31.46 12.90 -12.55
N LYS A 114 -31.82 11.72 -13.08
CA LYS A 114 -33.20 11.42 -13.46
C LYS A 114 -34.01 11.35 -12.19
N SER A 115 -34.59 12.46 -11.76
CA SER A 115 -35.70 12.40 -10.83
C SER A 115 -36.84 11.69 -11.57
N GLU A 116 -37.19 10.49 -11.12
CA GLU A 116 -38.52 9.96 -11.42
C GLU A 116 -39.52 11.03 -11.00
N ARG A 117 -40.40 11.39 -11.93
CA ARG A 117 -41.48 12.32 -11.65
C ARG A 117 -42.34 11.63 -10.60
N VAL A 118 -42.20 12.05 -9.34
CA VAL A 118 -43.02 11.53 -8.26
C VAL A 118 -44.46 11.88 -8.61
N ASP A 119 -45.28 10.87 -8.89
CA ASP A 119 -46.72 11.07 -9.07
C ASP A 119 -47.29 11.41 -7.69
N GLU A 120 -47.55 12.70 -7.47
CA GLU A 120 -48.13 13.22 -6.24
C GLU A 120 -49.45 12.50 -5.90
N GLY A 121 -50.18 12.01 -6.90
CA GLY A 121 -51.42 11.24 -6.71
C GLY A 121 -51.18 9.87 -6.05
N GLU A 122 -50.11 9.17 -6.43
CA GLU A 122 -49.78 7.87 -5.84
C GLU A 122 -49.26 8.02 -4.41
N VAL A 123 -48.45 9.04 -4.14
CA VAL A 123 -47.95 9.36 -2.80
C VAL A 123 -49.10 9.73 -1.86
N MET A 124 -50.06 10.52 -2.33
CA MET A 124 -51.25 10.89 -1.55
C MET A 124 -52.15 9.67 -1.29
N ALA A 125 -52.32 8.77 -2.26
CA ALA A 125 -53.08 7.54 -2.07
C ALA A 125 -52.42 6.60 -1.04
N GLN A 126 -51.08 6.55 -0.99
CA GLN A 126 -50.35 5.79 0.03
C GLN A 126 -50.50 6.43 1.43
N LEU A 127 -50.44 7.77 1.52
CA LEU A 127 -50.68 8.51 2.77
C LEU A 127 -52.07 8.24 3.35
N GLU A 128 -53.12 8.22 2.52
CA GLU A 128 -54.48 7.91 2.95
C GLU A 128 -54.62 6.47 3.47
N ARG A 129 -53.97 5.50 2.81
CA ARG A 129 -53.94 4.11 3.27
C ARG A 129 -53.25 3.97 4.63
N PHE A 130 -52.18 4.73 4.87
CA PHE A 130 -51.51 4.75 6.16
C PHE A 130 -52.35 5.41 7.25
N LYS A 131 -53.04 6.52 6.93
CA LYS A 131 -53.97 7.19 7.86
C LYS A 131 -55.20 6.35 8.21
N SER A 132 -55.67 5.50 7.29
CA SER A 132 -56.80 4.60 7.55
C SER A 132 -56.43 3.37 8.39
N LYS A 133 -55.13 3.08 8.55
CA LYS A 133 -54.62 1.91 9.28
C LYS A 133 -54.34 2.20 10.77
N TRP A 134 -54.52 3.45 11.21
CA TRP A 134 -54.37 3.90 12.60
C TRP A 134 -55.60 4.66 13.05
#